data_AF-A0A966WY59-F1
#
_entry.id   AF-A0A966WY59-F1
#
_cell.length_a   1.000
_cell.length_b   1.000
_cell.length_c   1.000
_cell.angle_alpha   90.00
_cell.angle_beta   90.00
_cell.angle_gamma   90.00
#
_symmetry.space_group_name_H-M   'P 1'
#
loop_
_entity.id
_entity.type
_entity.pdbx_description
1 polymer ?
#
loop_
_entity_poly.entity_id
_entity_poly.type
_entity_poly.pdbx_seq_one_letter_code
_entity_poly.pdbx_strand_id
1 'polypeptide(L)'
;MAVALASQLREGTKKAHTMAENTGFVSCFLKGVVDKVSYRTLVADLYFVYSAMEEEIGKLRDQGHPVVGPVGFPELNRRESLEQDLAFYFGADWRSSIQPTPGAQQYVARIHQVASEAPELLVGHHYTRYIGDLSGGQILKNIAQKAMNLGEH
;
A
#
# COMPACT_ATOMS: atom_id res chain seq x y z
N MET A 1 -18.07 -1.53 24.30
CA MET A 1 -16.72 -1.61 24.89
C MET A 1 -15.71 -1.60 23.76
N ALA A 2 -14.63 -0.83 23.86
CA ALA A 2 -13.52 -0.94 22.92
C ALA A 2 -12.86 -2.32 23.07
N VAL A 3 -12.54 -2.95 21.95
CA VAL A 3 -11.80 -4.23 21.91
C VAL A 3 -10.34 -3.96 21.58
N ALA A 4 -9.47 -4.94 21.85
CA ALA A 4 -8.07 -4.91 21.42
C ALA A 4 -7.95 -5.18 19.90
N LEU A 5 -8.48 -4.25 19.08
CA LEU A 5 -8.60 -4.41 17.63
C LEU A 5 -7.25 -4.67 16.96
N ALA A 6 -6.18 -4.01 17.39
CA ALA A 6 -4.84 -4.24 16.86
C ALA A 6 -4.39 -5.71 17.00
N SER A 7 -4.62 -6.32 18.17
CA SER A 7 -4.31 -7.73 18.41
C SER A 7 -5.20 -8.65 17.58
N GLN A 8 -6.49 -8.34 17.44
CA GLN A 8 -7.40 -9.13 16.61
C GLN A 8 -7.03 -9.07 15.13
N LEU A 9 -6.63 -7.91 14.62
CA LEU A 9 -6.15 -7.75 13.25
C LEU A 9 -4.86 -8.55 13.05
N ARG A 10 -3.88 -8.41 13.96
CA ARG A 10 -2.61 -9.16 13.88
C ARG A 10 -2.82 -10.66 13.80
N GLU A 11 -3.59 -11.21 14.74
CA GLU A 11 -3.85 -12.66 14.78
C GLU A 11 -4.76 -13.10 13.62
N GLY A 12 -5.80 -12.32 13.33
CA GLY A 12 -6.76 -12.61 12.26
C GLY A 12 -6.15 -12.60 10.86
N THR A 13 -5.14 -11.75 10.60
CA THR A 13 -4.47 -11.67 9.31
C THR A 13 -3.22 -12.56 9.21
N LYS A 14 -2.80 -13.23 10.29
CA LYS A 14 -1.53 -13.98 10.34
C LYS A 14 -1.41 -15.02 9.21
N LYS A 15 -2.47 -15.80 8.97
CA LYS A 15 -2.48 -16.81 7.89
C LYS A 15 -2.37 -16.15 6.51
N ALA A 16 -3.12 -15.07 6.28
CA ALA A 16 -3.08 -14.34 5.01
C ALA A 16 -1.71 -13.68 4.77
N HIS A 17 -1.08 -13.15 5.82
CA HIS A 17 0.28 -12.61 5.76
C HIS A 17 1.29 -13.67 5.32
N THR A 18 1.28 -14.84 5.95
CA THR A 18 2.15 -15.96 5.55
C THR A 18 1.89 -16.38 4.09
N MET A 19 0.63 -16.40 3.65
CA MET A 19 0.32 -16.71 2.25
C MET A 19 0.88 -15.66 1.28
N ALA A 20 0.78 -14.37 1.64
CA ALA A 20 1.31 -13.27 0.82
C ALA A 20 2.84 -13.36 0.65
N GLU A 21 3.58 -13.66 1.71
CA GLU A 21 5.04 -13.83 1.68
C GLU A 21 5.48 -15.01 0.80
N ASN A 22 4.66 -16.05 0.72
CA ASN A 22 4.92 -17.25 -0.06
C ASN A 22 4.42 -17.17 -1.51
N THR A 23 3.91 -16.02 -1.97
CA THR A 23 3.64 -15.81 -3.40
C THR A 23 4.95 -15.79 -4.18
N GLY A 24 4.93 -16.27 -5.43
CA GLY A 24 6.15 -16.39 -6.25
C GLY A 24 6.92 -15.07 -6.37
N PHE A 25 6.21 -13.96 -6.61
CA PHE A 25 6.81 -12.63 -6.67
C PHE A 25 7.51 -12.24 -5.36
N VAL A 26 6.81 -12.34 -4.22
CA VAL A 26 7.36 -11.92 -2.92
C VAL A 26 8.49 -12.84 -2.48
N SER A 27 8.38 -14.14 -2.69
CA SER A 27 9.43 -15.11 -2.38
C SER A 27 10.71 -14.90 -3.21
N CYS A 28 10.58 -14.54 -4.50
CA CYS A 28 11.74 -14.14 -5.31
C CYS A 28 12.33 -12.82 -4.81
N PHE A 29 11.47 -11.84 -4.51
CA PHE A 29 11.88 -10.55 -3.98
C PHE A 29 12.70 -10.70 -2.70
N LEU A 30 12.21 -11.48 -1.73
CA LEU A 30 12.89 -11.73 -0.45
C LEU A 30 14.26 -12.41 -0.61
N LYS A 31 14.49 -13.13 -1.71
CA LYS A 31 15.78 -13.74 -2.06
C LYS A 31 16.72 -12.78 -2.81
N GLY A 32 16.32 -11.52 -2.99
CA GLY A 32 17.06 -10.52 -3.77
C GLY A 32 16.94 -10.70 -5.29
N VAL A 33 16.05 -11.57 -5.76
CA VAL A 33 15.78 -11.76 -7.19
C VAL A 33 14.64 -10.85 -7.58
N VAL A 34 14.98 -9.62 -7.98
CA VAL A 34 14.02 -8.57 -8.30
C VAL A 34 14.17 -8.16 -9.77
N ASP A 35 13.11 -8.36 -10.54
CA ASP A 35 13.01 -7.81 -11.90
C ASP A 35 12.52 -6.36 -11.84
N LYS A 36 13.28 -5.44 -12.44
CA LYS A 36 12.97 -4.01 -12.43
C LYS A 36 11.64 -3.68 -13.11
N VAL A 37 11.27 -4.41 -14.17
CA VAL A 37 10.01 -4.19 -14.90
C VAL A 37 8.81 -4.58 -14.03
N SER A 38 8.91 -5.71 -13.34
CA SER A 38 7.91 -6.18 -12.39
C SER A 38 7.81 -5.25 -11.17
N TYR A 39 8.95 -4.80 -10.64
CA TYR A 39 8.98 -3.89 -9.49
C TYR A 39 8.33 -2.54 -9.82
N ARG A 40 8.66 -1.91 -10.96
CA ARG A 40 8.04 -0.63 -11.33
C ARG A 40 6.54 -0.77 -11.61
N THR A 41 6.09 -1.94 -12.09
CA THR A 41 4.66 -2.24 -12.26
C THR A 41 3.96 -2.29 -10.90
N LEU A 42 4.59 -2.92 -9.89
CA LEU A 42 4.08 -2.91 -8.52
C LEU A 42 4.01 -1.48 -7.96
N VAL A 43 5.05 -0.65 -8.16
CA VAL A 43 5.05 0.76 -7.72
C VAL A 43 3.88 1.53 -8.36
N ALA A 44 3.63 1.33 -9.66
CA ALA A 44 2.49 1.94 -10.36
C ALA A 44 1.15 1.48 -9.80
N ASP A 45 0.96 0.19 -9.56
CA ASP A 45 -0.26 -0.35 -8.96
C ASP A 45 -0.49 0.22 -7.55
N LEU A 46 0.58 0.31 -6.74
CA LEU A 46 0.50 0.91 -5.40
C LEU A 46 0.13 2.39 -5.48
N TYR A 47 0.65 3.17 -6.43
CA TYR A 47 0.24 4.57 -6.58
C TYR A 47 -1.28 4.72 -6.71
N PHE A 48 -1.93 3.90 -7.54
CA PHE A 48 -3.39 3.95 -7.68
C PHE A 48 -4.11 3.53 -6.39
N VAL A 49 -3.65 2.45 -5.74
CA VAL A 49 -4.24 1.94 -4.50
C VAL A 49 -4.14 2.95 -3.35
N TYR A 50 -2.95 3.52 -3.12
CA TYR A 50 -2.76 4.54 -2.09
C TYR A 50 -3.49 5.83 -2.42
N SER A 51 -3.53 6.25 -3.68
CA SER A 51 -4.29 7.45 -4.07
C SER A 51 -5.77 7.33 -3.73
N ALA A 52 -6.40 6.19 -4.06
CA ALA A 52 -7.80 5.95 -3.73
C ALA A 52 -8.01 5.86 -2.21
N MET A 53 -7.14 5.14 -1.50
CA MET A 53 -7.25 4.97 -0.05
C MET A 53 -7.08 6.30 0.71
N GLU A 54 -6.07 7.10 0.33
CA GLU A 54 -5.77 8.39 0.96
C GLU A 54 -6.84 9.43 0.67
N GLU A 55 -7.42 9.42 -0.54
CA GLU A 55 -8.56 10.27 -0.88
C GLU A 55 -9.77 9.97 0.02
N GLU A 56 -10.18 8.72 0.13
CA GLU A 56 -11.37 8.35 0.93
C GLU A 56 -11.14 8.52 2.44
N ILE A 57 -9.97 8.14 2.95
CA ILE A 57 -9.62 8.33 4.36
C ILE A 57 -9.51 9.82 4.70
N GLY A 58 -8.92 10.63 3.80
CA GLY A 58 -8.82 12.08 3.97
C GLY A 58 -10.20 12.74 4.07
N LYS A 59 -11.12 12.41 3.15
CA LYS A 59 -12.51 12.90 3.18
C LYS A 59 -13.20 12.57 4.50
N LEU A 60 -13.13 11.31 4.94
CA LEU A 60 -13.79 10.85 6.17
C LEU A 60 -13.16 11.47 7.43
N ARG A 61 -11.85 11.67 7.44
CA ARG A 61 -11.16 12.39 8.51
C ARG A 61 -11.65 13.83 8.62
N ASP A 62 -11.69 14.55 7.49
CA ASP A 62 -12.08 15.97 7.47
C ASP A 62 -13.55 16.17 7.86
N GLN A 63 -14.39 15.16 7.62
CA GLN A 63 -15.78 15.09 8.09
C GLN A 63 -15.93 14.70 9.57
N GLY A 64 -14.83 14.38 10.25
CA GLY A 64 -14.83 13.95 11.65
C GLY A 64 -15.44 12.56 11.88
N HIS A 65 -15.32 11.64 10.90
CA HIS A 65 -15.87 10.31 11.02
C HIS A 65 -15.33 9.58 12.27
N PRO A 66 -16.20 9.05 13.16
CA PRO A 66 -15.80 8.64 14.51
C PRO A 66 -14.85 7.44 14.56
N VAL A 67 -14.83 6.61 13.51
CA VAL A 67 -13.95 5.42 13.42
C VAL A 67 -12.68 5.68 12.58
N VAL A 68 -12.83 6.18 11.35
CA VAL A 68 -11.72 6.44 10.43
C VAL A 68 -10.91 7.69 10.79
N GLY A 69 -11.56 8.76 11.26
CA GLY A 69 -10.89 10.02 11.59
C GLY A 69 -9.73 9.87 12.57
N PRO A 70 -9.89 9.15 13.69
CA PRO A 70 -8.79 8.91 14.65
C PRO A 70 -7.58 8.15 14.11
N VAL A 71 -7.70 7.46 12.97
CA VAL A 71 -6.58 6.70 12.36
C VAL A 71 -6.09 7.30 11.05
N GLY A 72 -6.72 8.36 10.54
CA GLY A 72 -6.37 9.00 9.27
C GLY A 72 -5.16 9.94 9.38
N PHE A 73 -3.99 9.41 9.74
CA PHE A 73 -2.73 10.15 9.92
C PHE A 73 -2.10 10.56 8.58
N PRO A 74 -2.07 11.86 8.20
CA PRO A 74 -1.48 12.31 6.94
C PRO A 74 0.01 11.96 6.79
N GLU A 75 0.74 11.82 7.90
CA GLU A 75 2.17 11.48 7.93
C GLU A 75 2.45 10.09 7.33
N LEU A 76 1.43 9.23 7.30
CA LEU A 76 1.50 7.91 6.70
C LEU A 76 1.29 7.93 5.19
N ASN A 77 0.76 9.01 4.61
CA ASN A 77 0.43 9.08 3.18
C ASN A 77 1.66 8.82 2.30
N ARG A 78 1.50 7.91 1.34
CA ARG A 78 2.54 7.46 0.41
C ARG A 78 2.35 7.96 -1.00
N ARG A 79 1.21 8.55 -1.35
CA ARG A 79 0.96 9.07 -2.70
C ARG A 79 2.11 9.93 -3.21
N GLU A 80 2.52 10.95 -2.45
CA GLU A 80 3.60 11.87 -2.89
C GLU A 80 4.94 11.16 -3.09
N SER A 81 5.32 10.24 -2.19
CA SER A 81 6.53 9.42 -2.37
C SER A 81 6.44 8.52 -3.60
N LEU A 82 5.26 7.93 -3.86
CA LEU A 82 5.04 7.09 -5.02
C LEU A 82 5.08 7.89 -6.33
N GLU A 83 4.63 9.15 -6.34
CA GLU A 83 4.79 10.04 -7.50
C GLU A 83 6.27 10.29 -7.83
N GLN A 84 7.13 10.43 -6.81
CA GLN A 84 8.58 10.58 -6.98
C GLN A 84 9.21 9.29 -7.51
N ASP A 85 8.84 8.14 -6.96
CA ASP A 85 9.30 6.83 -7.44
C ASP A 85 8.88 6.59 -8.90
N LEU A 86 7.65 6.98 -9.26
CA LEU A 86 7.17 6.85 -10.62
C LEU A 86 7.91 7.75 -11.61
N ALA A 87 8.22 8.98 -11.20
CA ALA A 87 9.10 9.85 -11.99
C ALA A 87 10.49 9.23 -12.19
N PHE A 88 11.03 8.55 -11.18
CA PHE A 88 12.30 7.83 -11.27
C PHE A 88 12.23 6.62 -12.23
N TYR A 89 11.19 5.79 -12.15
CA TYR A 89 11.10 4.54 -12.93
C TYR A 89 10.57 4.71 -14.36
N PHE A 90 9.75 5.73 -14.62
CA PHE A 90 9.05 5.94 -15.89
C PHE A 90 9.40 7.29 -16.56
N GLY A 91 10.13 8.19 -15.87
CA GLY A 91 10.49 9.51 -16.38
C GLY A 91 9.44 10.59 -16.06
N ALA A 92 9.69 11.81 -16.53
CA ALA A 92 8.84 12.97 -16.23
C ALA A 92 7.37 12.78 -16.66
N ASP A 93 7.15 12.09 -17.78
CA ASP A 93 5.83 11.79 -18.35
C ASP A 93 5.24 10.46 -17.82
N TRP A 94 5.58 10.07 -16.59
CA TRP A 94 5.12 8.81 -16.01
C TRP A 94 3.60 8.69 -15.98
N ARG A 95 2.86 9.81 -15.80
CA ARG A 95 1.40 9.83 -15.71
C ARG A 95 0.71 9.28 -16.95
N SER A 96 1.25 9.51 -18.14
CA SER A 96 0.73 8.94 -19.39
C SER A 96 1.24 7.52 -19.68
N SER A 97 2.23 7.07 -18.91
CA SER A 97 2.96 5.82 -19.17
C SER A 97 2.52 4.66 -18.29
N ILE A 98 1.73 4.92 -17.24
CA ILE A 98 1.24 3.91 -16.32
C ILE A 98 -0.26 3.66 -16.48
N GLN A 99 -0.68 2.43 -16.23
CA GLN A 99 -2.07 2.02 -16.12
C GLN A 99 -2.15 0.98 -14.99
N PRO A 100 -3.21 0.97 -14.17
CA PRO A 100 -3.36 -0.03 -13.14
C PRO A 100 -3.59 -1.39 -13.79
N THR A 101 -2.93 -2.43 -13.28
CA THR A 101 -3.22 -3.81 -13.67
C THR A 101 -4.65 -4.19 -13.30
N PRO A 102 -5.23 -5.28 -13.87
CA PRO A 102 -6.55 -5.73 -13.47
C PRO A 102 -6.69 -5.98 -11.95
N GLY A 103 -5.62 -6.43 -11.29
CA GLY A 103 -5.59 -6.62 -9.84
C GLY A 103 -5.67 -5.30 -9.08
N ALA A 104 -4.91 -4.29 -9.50
CA ALA A 104 -4.96 -2.95 -8.90
C ALA A 104 -6.32 -2.27 -9.15
N GLN A 105 -6.91 -2.42 -10.33
CA GLN A 105 -8.25 -1.92 -10.63
C GLN A 105 -9.31 -2.51 -9.68
N GLN A 106 -9.27 -3.82 -9.45
CA GLN A 106 -10.17 -4.47 -8.49
C GLN A 106 -9.95 -3.97 -7.06
N TYR A 107 -8.69 -3.74 -6.67
CA TYR A 107 -8.37 -3.20 -5.35
C TYR A 107 -8.93 -1.77 -5.21
N VAL A 108 -8.65 -0.87 -6.16
CA VAL A 108 -9.18 0.50 -6.16
C VAL A 108 -10.70 0.50 -6.11
N ALA A 109 -11.36 -0.33 -6.93
CA ALA A 109 -12.82 -0.47 -6.91
C ALA A 109 -13.33 -0.91 -5.54
N ARG A 110 -12.64 -1.86 -4.88
CA ARG A 110 -13.01 -2.32 -3.53
C ARG A 110 -12.86 -1.21 -2.49
N ILE A 111 -11.82 -0.37 -2.58
CA ILE A 111 -11.62 0.76 -1.67
C ILE A 111 -12.80 1.73 -1.77
N HIS A 112 -13.17 2.15 -2.98
CA HIS A 112 -14.30 3.06 -3.16
C HIS A 112 -15.64 2.42 -2.76
N GLN A 113 -15.83 1.13 -3.05
CA GLN A 113 -17.01 0.40 -2.60
C GLN A 113 -17.13 0.42 -1.07
N VAL A 114 -16.04 0.10 -0.36
CA VAL A 114 -16.03 0.10 1.11
C VAL A 114 -16.24 1.51 1.67
N ALA A 115 -15.60 2.52 1.08
CA ALA A 115 -15.79 3.91 1.48
C ALA A 115 -17.25 4.36 1.36
N SER A 116 -17.97 3.89 0.33
CA SER A 116 -19.38 4.24 0.11
C SER A 116 -20.36 3.42 0.94
N GLU A 117 -20.10 2.13 1.15
CA GLU A 117 -21.09 1.20 1.73
C GLU A 117 -20.88 0.97 3.23
N ALA A 118 -19.62 0.95 3.69
CA ALA A 118 -19.23 0.63 5.07
C ALA A 118 -17.89 1.29 5.42
N PRO A 119 -17.84 2.63 5.51
CA PRO A 119 -16.60 3.41 5.61
C PRO A 119 -15.72 3.02 6.81
N GLU A 120 -16.29 2.57 7.91
CA GLU A 120 -15.56 2.07 9.08
C GLU A 120 -14.62 0.90 8.76
N LEU A 121 -14.92 0.11 7.71
CA LEU A 121 -14.08 -1.01 7.28
C LEU A 121 -12.81 -0.56 6.53
N LEU A 122 -12.69 0.72 6.16
CA LEU A 122 -11.43 1.27 5.62
C LEU A 122 -10.27 1.15 6.62
N VAL A 123 -10.55 1.01 7.92
CA VAL A 123 -9.53 0.69 8.93
C VAL A 123 -8.79 -0.60 8.58
N GLY A 124 -9.46 -1.59 7.97
CA GLY A 124 -8.81 -2.81 7.51
C GLY A 124 -7.79 -2.56 6.39
N HIS A 125 -8.17 -1.75 5.39
CA HIS A 125 -7.27 -1.36 4.30
C HIS A 125 -6.08 -0.53 4.82
N HIS A 126 -6.34 0.46 5.66
CA HIS A 126 -5.33 1.28 6.32
C HIS A 126 -4.34 0.42 7.12
N TYR A 127 -4.85 -0.50 7.94
CA TYR A 127 -4.02 -1.43 8.72
C TYR A 127 -3.13 -2.28 7.81
N THR A 128 -3.71 -2.94 6.79
CA THR A 128 -2.96 -3.86 5.93
C THR A 128 -1.81 -3.19 5.20
N ARG A 129 -1.98 -1.93 4.77
CA ARG A 129 -0.94 -1.19 4.05
C ARG A 129 0.06 -0.56 5.00
N TYR A 130 -0.35 0.40 5.82
CA TYR A 130 0.58 1.24 6.55
C TYR A 130 1.34 0.51 7.66
N ILE A 131 0.71 -0.44 8.37
CA ILE A 131 1.43 -1.22 9.39
C ILE A 131 2.42 -2.19 8.73
N GLY A 132 2.09 -2.69 7.53
CA GLY A 132 3.01 -3.46 6.70
C GLY A 132 4.23 -2.64 6.28
N ASP A 133 4.03 -1.41 5.83
CA ASP A 133 5.10 -0.50 5.39
C ASP A 133 6.07 -0.12 6.53
N LEU A 134 5.52 0.17 7.71
CA LEU A 134 6.30 0.53 8.90
C LEU A 134 7.04 -0.67 9.50
N SER A 135 6.61 -1.89 9.20
CA SER A 135 7.21 -3.12 9.71
C SER A 135 8.08 -3.81 8.65
N GLY A 136 7.47 -4.62 7.79
CA GLY A 136 8.17 -5.38 6.75
C GLY A 136 8.76 -4.49 5.66
N GLY A 137 8.16 -3.33 5.38
CA GLY A 137 8.61 -2.39 4.36
C GLY A 137 10.07 -1.93 4.56
N GLN A 138 10.54 -1.81 5.79
CA GLN A 138 11.94 -1.45 6.08
C GLN A 138 12.93 -2.53 5.63
N ILE A 139 12.57 -3.79 5.78
CA ILE A 139 13.36 -4.92 5.28
C ILE A 139 13.32 -4.93 3.75
N LEU A 140 12.14 -4.73 3.16
CA LEU A 140 11.96 -4.70 1.70
C LEU A 140 12.73 -3.55 1.04
N LYS A 141 12.82 -2.37 1.68
CA LYS A 141 13.66 -1.25 1.23
C LYS A 141 15.11 -1.69 1.04
N ASN A 142 15.70 -2.32 2.04
CA ASN A 142 17.09 -2.77 2.01
C ASN A 142 17.35 -3.82 0.92
N ILE A 143 16.38 -4.71 0.70
CA ILE A 143 16.44 -5.72 -0.36
C ILE A 143 16.37 -5.06 -1.74
N ALA A 144 15.43 -4.13 -1.94
CA ALA A 144 15.30 -3.38 -3.19
C ALA A 144 16.59 -2.62 -3.53
N GLN A 145 17.16 -1.91 -2.56
CA GLN A 145 18.40 -1.16 -2.74
C GLN A 145 19.55 -2.05 -3.20
N LYS A 146 19.75 -3.20 -2.54
CA LYS A 146 20.81 -4.15 -2.89
C LYS A 146 20.56 -4.84 -4.24
N ALA A 147 19.35 -5.34 -4.47
CA ALA A 147 19.02 -6.12 -5.66
C ALA A 147 19.03 -5.27 -6.95
N MET A 148 18.63 -4.00 -6.86
CA MET A 148 18.52 -3.10 -8.01
C MET A 148 19.59 -2.00 -8.05
N ASN A 149 20.57 -2.04 -7.14
CA ASN A 149 21.64 -1.05 -7.00
C ASN A 149 21.11 0.40 -6.91
N LEU A 150 20.12 0.62 -6.04
CA LEU A 150 19.55 1.95 -5.80
C LEU A 150 20.42 2.70 -4.78
N GLY A 151 20.61 4.00 -5.01
CA GLY A 151 21.35 4.88 -4.11
C GLY A 151 20.66 5.09 -2.76
N GLU A 152 21.36 5.75 -1.83
CA GLU A 152 20.75 6.26 -0.60
C GLU A 152 19.99 7.55 -0.93
N HIS A 153 18.66 7.46 -0.81
CA HIS A 153 17.74 8.59 -0.79
C HIS A 153 16.91 8.49 0.49
#